data_AF-A0A953C185-F1
#
_entry.id   AF-A0A953C185-F1
#
_cell.length_a   1.000
_cell.length_b   1.000
_cell.length_c   1.000
_cell.angle_alpha   90.00
_cell.angle_beta   90.00
_cell.angle_gamma   90.00
#
_symmetry.space_group_name_H-M   'P 1'
#
loop_
_entity.id
_entity.type
_entity.pdbx_description
1 polymer ?
#
loop_
_entity_poly.entity_id
_entity_poly.type
_entity_poly.pdbx_seq_one_letter_code
_entity_poly.pdbx_strand_id
1 'polypeptide(L)'
;MMHRALFAAALLLAACGQNQTGYPPEIAYNFTQACEAQRPAAGVCGCIWERIEANVPRAEFEALERLSPAQRTEHPLTAQIEGFALACAQPENGDIAEPPPP
;
A
#
# COMPACT_ATOMS: atom_id res chain seq x y z
N MET A 1 -45.41 12.25 -36.51
CA MET A 1 -44.91 11.72 -35.22
C MET A 1 -43.65 10.91 -35.52
N MET A 2 -42.43 11.44 -35.33
CA MET A 2 -41.17 10.68 -35.52
C MET A 2 -39.94 11.51 -35.09
N HIS A 3 -39.83 11.86 -33.80
CA HIS A 3 -38.63 12.50 -33.22
C HIS A 3 -38.37 11.97 -31.80
N ARG A 4 -38.26 10.65 -31.62
CA ARG A 4 -38.03 10.04 -30.28
C ARG A 4 -37.07 8.85 -30.33
N ALA A 5 -35.93 8.99 -30.98
CA ALA A 5 -34.93 7.90 -31.01
C ALA A 5 -33.48 8.41 -31.07
N LEU A 6 -33.15 9.47 -30.32
CA LEU A 6 -31.80 10.05 -30.34
C LEU A 6 -31.32 10.47 -28.94
N PHE A 7 -31.58 9.70 -27.88
CA PHE A 7 -31.09 10.05 -26.53
C PHE A 7 -30.81 8.83 -25.63
N ALA A 8 -30.26 7.73 -26.17
CA ALA A 8 -29.99 6.54 -25.35
C ALA A 8 -28.60 5.91 -25.55
N ALA A 9 -27.62 6.65 -26.10
CA ALA A 9 -26.28 6.11 -26.37
C ALA A 9 -25.14 6.77 -25.58
N ALA A 10 -25.41 7.77 -24.73
CA ALA A 10 -24.36 8.59 -24.13
C ALA A 10 -23.92 8.19 -22.71
N LEU A 11 -24.48 7.14 -22.10
CA LEU A 11 -24.26 6.83 -20.67
C LEU A 11 -23.18 5.76 -20.38
N LEU A 12 -22.45 5.25 -21.37
CA LEU A 12 -21.48 4.16 -21.18
C LEU A 12 -20.01 4.59 -20.97
N LEU A 13 -19.71 5.90 -20.94
CA LEU A 13 -18.31 6.38 -20.87
C LEU A 13 -17.88 6.95 -19.50
N ALA A 14 -18.76 6.93 -18.49
CA ALA A 14 -18.45 7.52 -17.18
C ALA A 14 -17.67 6.61 -16.22
N ALA A 15 -17.35 5.36 -16.60
CA ALA A 15 -16.65 4.41 -15.73
C ALA A 15 -15.11 4.44 -15.84
N CYS A 16 -14.53 5.22 -16.76
CA CYS A 16 -13.08 5.28 -16.97
C CYS A 16 -12.51 6.59 -16.46
N GLY A 17 -12.60 6.85 -15.16
CA GLY A 17 -12.12 8.13 -14.62
C GLY A 17 -12.16 8.26 -13.11
N GLN A 18 -12.17 7.15 -12.36
CA GLN A 18 -11.96 7.23 -10.93
C GLN A 18 -10.49 7.61 -10.71
N ASN A 19 -10.25 8.89 -10.40
CA ASN A 19 -8.99 9.36 -9.83
C ASN A 19 -8.78 8.62 -8.51
N GLN A 20 -8.19 7.43 -8.58
CA GLN A 20 -7.92 6.60 -7.41
C GLN A 20 -6.91 7.38 -6.56
N THR A 21 -7.37 7.89 -5.42
CA THR A 21 -6.58 8.77 -4.54
C THR A 21 -5.66 7.98 -3.61
N GLY A 22 -5.57 6.65 -3.78
CA GLY A 22 -4.72 5.75 -3.00
C GLY A 22 -3.87 4.83 -3.88
N TYR A 23 -3.18 3.90 -3.24
CA TYR A 23 -2.41 2.87 -3.94
C TYR A 23 -3.36 1.89 -4.66
N PRO A 24 -3.09 1.53 -5.93
CA PRO A 24 -3.75 0.41 -6.58
C PRO A 24 -3.49 -0.89 -5.80
N PRO A 25 -4.47 -1.80 -5.73
CA PRO A 25 -4.33 -3.06 -4.99
C PRO A 25 -3.18 -3.92 -5.50
N GLU A 26 -2.79 -3.78 -6.77
CA GLU A 26 -1.65 -4.50 -7.35
C GLU A 26 -0.32 -4.06 -6.73
N ILE A 27 -0.17 -2.78 -6.35
CA ILE A 27 1.05 -2.29 -5.70
C ILE A 27 1.15 -2.88 -4.29
N ALA A 28 0.05 -2.85 -3.54
CA ALA A 28 -0.03 -3.47 -2.22
C ALA A 28 0.36 -4.95 -2.27
N TYR A 29 -0.28 -5.70 -3.18
CA TYR A 29 -0.02 -7.11 -3.37
C TYR A 29 1.46 -7.39 -3.70
N ASN A 30 2.04 -6.66 -4.65
CA ASN A 30 3.42 -6.85 -5.07
C ASN A 30 4.41 -6.55 -3.92
N PHE A 31 4.17 -5.47 -3.16
CA PHE A 31 4.98 -5.15 -2.00
C PHE A 31 4.90 -6.26 -0.94
N THR A 32 3.69 -6.68 -0.56
CA THR A 32 3.51 -7.71 0.45
C THR A 32 4.16 -9.02 0.02
N GLN A 33 4.00 -9.45 -1.23
CA GLN A 33 4.66 -10.67 -1.74
C GLN A 33 6.19 -10.57 -1.68
N ALA A 34 6.77 -9.43 -2.06
CA ALA A 34 8.21 -9.21 -1.99
C ALA A 34 8.73 -9.17 -0.55
N CYS A 35 7.95 -8.62 0.37
CA CYS A 35 8.26 -8.62 1.79
C CYS A 35 8.20 -10.04 2.38
N GLU A 36 7.13 -10.79 2.10
CA GLU A 36 6.95 -12.17 2.59
C GLU A 36 8.04 -13.13 2.07
N ALA A 37 8.59 -12.86 0.89
CA ALA A 37 9.73 -13.62 0.35
C ALA A 37 10.99 -13.53 1.24
N GLN A 38 11.10 -12.47 2.07
CA GLN A 38 12.17 -12.31 3.06
C GLN A 38 11.89 -13.05 4.37
N ARG A 39 10.73 -13.71 4.49
CA ARG A 39 10.27 -14.50 5.64
C ARG A 39 10.29 -13.74 6.98
N PRO A 40 9.65 -12.56 7.09
CA PRO A 40 9.50 -11.89 8.37
C PRO A 40 8.51 -12.64 9.28
N ALA A 41 8.35 -12.16 10.51
CA ALA A 41 7.30 -12.64 11.40
C ALA A 41 5.90 -12.34 10.81
N ALA A 42 4.92 -13.17 11.15
CA ALA A 42 3.55 -13.01 10.66
C ALA A 42 3.00 -11.61 10.97
N GLY A 43 2.33 -10.99 10.01
CA GLY A 43 1.73 -9.65 10.16
C GLY A 43 2.68 -8.48 9.93
N VAL A 44 4.00 -8.69 9.94
CA VAL A 44 4.98 -7.60 9.75
C VAL A 44 4.83 -6.92 8.39
N CYS A 45 4.68 -7.69 7.30
CA CYS A 45 4.52 -7.10 5.96
C CYS A 45 3.23 -6.30 5.82
N GLY A 46 2.15 -6.75 6.46
CA GLY A 46 0.88 -6.00 6.52
C GLY A 46 1.05 -4.68 7.26
N CYS A 47 1.65 -4.72 8.46
CA CYS A 47 1.93 -3.52 9.25
C CYS A 47 2.82 -2.51 8.49
N ILE A 48 3.85 -2.98 7.79
CA ILE A 48 4.72 -2.09 7.00
C ILE A 48 3.91 -1.43 5.88
N TRP A 49 3.09 -2.20 5.17
CA TRP A 49 2.25 -1.69 4.09
C TRP A 49 1.26 -0.63 4.59
N GLU A 50 0.55 -0.89 5.69
CA GLU A 50 -0.37 0.08 6.31
C GLU A 50 0.33 1.41 6.65
N ARG A 51 1.58 1.35 7.14
CA ARG A 51 2.38 2.55 7.40
C ARG A 51 2.80 3.27 6.13
N ILE A 52 3.14 2.54 5.06
CA ILE A 52 3.44 3.14 3.75
C ILE A 52 2.20 3.85 3.21
N GLU A 53 1.04 3.20 3.19
CA GLU A 53 -0.21 3.79 2.71
C GLU A 53 -0.61 5.05 3.47
N ALA A 54 -0.39 5.07 4.78
CA ALA A 54 -0.75 6.21 5.62
C ALA A 54 0.23 7.39 5.53
N ASN A 55 1.51 7.16 5.23
CA ASN A 55 2.56 8.18 5.38
C ASN A 55 3.31 8.53 4.10
N VAL A 56 3.23 7.70 3.06
CA VAL A 56 4.01 7.87 1.83
C VAL A 56 3.07 8.16 0.67
N PRO A 57 3.20 9.32 0.00
CA PRO A 57 2.43 9.59 -1.20
C PRO A 57 2.74 8.56 -2.30
N ARG A 58 1.69 8.07 -2.99
CA ARG A 58 1.84 7.06 -4.06
C ARG A 58 2.91 7.45 -5.09
N ALA A 59 2.91 8.70 -5.54
CA ALA A 59 3.86 9.16 -6.55
C ALA A 59 5.32 9.05 -6.10
N GLU A 60 5.60 9.22 -4.81
CA GLU A 60 6.94 9.10 -4.24
C GLU A 60 7.37 7.63 -4.13
N PHE A 61 6.46 6.75 -3.69
CA PHE A 61 6.72 5.31 -3.67
C PHE A 61 6.93 4.76 -5.08
N GLU A 62 6.11 5.13 -6.05
CA GLU A 62 6.30 4.75 -7.46
C GLU A 62 7.62 5.31 -8.04
N ALA A 63 8.05 6.50 -7.60
CA ALA A 63 9.35 7.03 -7.99
C ALA A 63 10.49 6.19 -7.42
N LEU A 64 10.39 5.77 -6.16
CA LEU A 64 11.34 4.87 -5.50
C LEU A 64 11.44 3.52 -6.22
N GLU A 65 10.30 2.93 -6.61
CA GLU A 65 10.23 1.65 -7.33
C GLU A 65 10.92 1.69 -8.70
N ARG A 66 11.03 2.86 -9.32
CA ARG A 66 11.70 3.05 -10.63
C ARG A 66 13.21 3.23 -10.51
N LEU A 67 13.75 3.43 -9.31
CA LEU A 67 15.18 3.62 -9.11
C LEU A 67 15.95 2.30 -9.29
N SER A 68 17.21 2.41 -9.73
CA SER A 68 18.12 1.27 -9.65
C SER A 68 18.36 0.88 -8.18
N PRO A 69 18.76 -0.37 -7.88
CA PRO A 69 19.00 -0.79 -6.50
C PRO A 69 19.96 0.12 -5.73
N ALA A 70 21.05 0.58 -6.37
CA ALA A 70 22.02 1.48 -5.75
C ALA A 70 21.38 2.84 -5.38
N GLN A 71 20.64 3.44 -6.31
CA GLN A 71 19.94 4.71 -6.06
C GLN A 71 18.83 4.57 -5.02
N ARG A 72 18.16 3.41 -5.00
CA ARG A 72 17.12 3.11 -4.04
C ARG A 72 17.69 3.05 -2.62
N THR A 73 18.81 2.37 -2.41
CA THR A 73 19.46 2.29 -1.09
C THR A 73 19.83 3.66 -0.52
N GLU A 74 20.23 4.61 -1.38
CA GLU A 74 20.60 5.97 -0.97
C GLU A 74 19.40 6.92 -0.81
N HIS A 75 18.20 6.51 -1.25
CA HIS A 75 17.02 7.36 -1.25
C HIS A 75 16.46 7.54 0.18
N PRO A 76 16.13 8.78 0.63
CA PRO A 76 15.63 9.03 1.99
C PRO A 76 14.38 8.22 2.37
N LEU A 77 13.50 7.97 1.39
CA LEU A 77 12.30 7.15 1.58
C LEU A 77 12.63 5.69 1.98
N THR A 78 13.79 5.17 1.59
CA THR A 78 14.24 3.84 2.00
C THR A 78 14.48 3.79 3.50
N ALA A 79 15.18 4.78 4.06
CA ALA A 79 15.39 4.88 5.50
C ALA A 79 14.06 5.02 6.28
N GLN A 80 13.07 5.71 5.70
CA GLN A 80 11.74 5.81 6.30
C GLN A 80 11.01 4.44 6.32
N ILE A 81 11.04 3.70 5.21
CA ILE A 81 10.43 2.36 5.11
C ILE A 81 11.13 1.36 6.04
N GLU A 82 12.46 1.43 6.15
CA GLU A 82 13.22 0.65 7.13
C GLU A 82 12.80 0.97 8.56
N GLY A 83 12.53 2.24 8.86
CA GLY A 83 11.95 2.66 10.14
C GLY A 83 10.58 2.02 10.42
N PHE A 84 9.72 1.89 9.40
CA PHE A 84 8.45 1.16 9.54
C PHE A 84 8.68 -0.32 9.82
N ALA A 85 9.64 -0.95 9.12
CA ALA A 85 9.99 -2.35 9.35
C ALA A 85 10.48 -2.59 10.78
N LEU A 86 11.35 -1.72 11.30
CA LEU A 86 11.82 -1.78 12.68
C LEU A 86 10.67 -1.64 13.70
N ALA A 87 9.76 -0.70 13.47
CA ALA A 87 8.61 -0.48 14.34
C ALA A 87 7.62 -1.65 14.32
N CYS A 88 7.36 -2.22 13.13
CA CYS A 88 6.46 -3.36 12.96
C CYS A 88 7.04 -4.69 13.44
N ALA A 89 8.37 -4.82 13.50
CA ALA A 89 9.03 -6.00 14.02
C ALA A 89 9.13 -6.02 15.56
N GLN A 90 8.76 -4.92 16.24
CA GLN A 90 8.69 -4.94 17.70
C GLN A 90 7.48 -5.77 18.13
N PRO A 91 7.60 -6.63 19.15
CA PRO A 91 6.44 -7.18 19.83
C PRO A 91 5.69 -5.99 20.43
N GLU A 92 4.52 -5.69 19.87
CA GLU A 92 3.62 -4.72 20.44
C GLU A 92 3.41 -5.05 21.93
N ASN A 93 3.63 -4.07 22.81
CA ASN A 93 3.32 -4.11 24.25
C ASN A 93 1.79 -4.20 24.45
N GLY A 94 1.15 -5.23 23.90
CA GLY A 94 -0.28 -5.46 23.85
C GLY A 94 -0.67 -6.93 24.01
N ASP A 95 0.27 -7.87 23.86
CA ASP A 95 0.08 -9.32 24.13
C ASP A 95 0.68 -9.76 25.47
N ILE A 96 0.68 -8.90 26.51
CA ILE A 96 0.66 -9.44 27.87
C ILE A 96 -0.77 -9.93 28.08
N ALA A 97 -1.01 -11.20 27.75
CA ALA A 97 -2.16 -11.92 28.27
C ALA A 97 -2.18 -11.69 29.79
N GLU A 98 -3.14 -10.92 30.27
CA GLU A 98 -3.38 -10.77 31.70
C GLU A 98 -3.49 -12.19 32.29
N PRO A 99 -2.66 -12.57 33.28
CA PRO A 99 -2.80 -13.87 33.88
C PRO A 99 -4.22 -13.97 34.47
N PRO A 100 -4.95 -15.10 34.28
CA PRO A 100 -6.31 -15.22 34.79
C PRO A 100 -6.30 -14.99 36.31
N PRO A 101 -7.31 -14.29 36.86
CA PRO A 101 -7.36 -14.00 38.29
C PRO A 101 -7.39 -15.29 39.11
N PRO A 102 -6.88 -15.25 40.37
CA PRO A 102 -6.69 -16.42 41.21
C PRO A 102 -7.97 -17.19 41.53
#